data_AF-A0A967NIP7-F1
#
_entry.id   AF-A0A967NIP7-F1
#
_cell.length_a   1.000
_cell.length_b   1.000
_cell.length_c   1.000
_cell.angle_alpha   90.00
_cell.angle_beta   90.00
_cell.angle_gamma   90.00
#
_symmetry.space_group_name_H-M   'P 1'
#
loop_
_entity.id
_entity.type
_entity.pdbx_description
1 polymer ?
#
loop_
_entity_poly.entity_id
_entity_poly.type
_entity_poly.pdbx_seq_one_letter_code
_entity_poly.pdbx_strand_id
1 'polypeptide(L)'
;MARNIGIRRLEADALSELSRLALDLGDAENARRRAMGALRLSNELGLGLRKTHGLVVLGLATVRAGPMDLGKSYLRQAWKRAEA
;
A
#
# COMPACT_ATOMS: atom_id res chain seq x y z
N MET A 1 -24.68 -5.74 3.90
CA MET A 1 -23.56 -5.66 2.92
C MET A 1 -22.81 -4.32 2.99
N ALA A 2 -23.45 -3.17 2.79
CA ALA A 2 -22.78 -1.86 2.68
C ALA A 2 -21.92 -1.46 3.91
N ARG A 3 -22.40 -1.77 5.13
CA ARG A 3 -21.68 -1.47 6.38
C ARG A 3 -20.35 -2.23 6.49
N ASN A 4 -20.28 -3.47 5.98
CA ASN A 4 -19.05 -4.26 5.97
C ASN A 4 -18.05 -3.71 4.94
N ILE A 5 -18.52 -3.31 3.75
CA ILE A 5 -17.67 -2.66 2.74
C ILE A 5 -17.08 -1.35 3.27
N GLY A 6 -17.87 -0.55 4.00
CA GLY A 6 -17.40 0.68 4.65
C GLY A 6 -16.30 0.44 5.68
N ILE A 7 -16.47 -0.57 6.53
CA ILE A 7 -15.46 -0.94 7.54
C ILE A 7 -14.18 -1.44 6.87
N ARG A 8 -14.29 -2.31 5.88
CA ARG A 8 -13.12 -2.85 5.15
C ARG A 8 -12.40 -1.78 4.33
N ARG A 9 -13.12 -0.75 3.87
CA ARG A 9 -12.51 0.46 3.28
C ARG A 9 -11.63 1.18 4.31
N LEU A 10 -12.18 1.47 5.48
CA LEU A 10 -11.45 2.14 6.56
C LEU A 10 -10.23 1.33 7.00
N GLU A 11 -10.34 0.00 7.04
CA GLU A 11 -9.22 -0.90 7.31
C GLU A 11 -8.10 -0.75 6.27
N ALA A 12 -8.44 -0.68 4.98
CA ALA A 12 -7.46 -0.45 3.93
C ALA A 12 -6.73 0.90 4.09
N ASP A 13 -7.45 1.97 4.46
CA ASP A 13 -6.84 3.27 4.72
C ASP A 13 -5.92 3.25 5.94
N ALA A 14 -6.42 2.69 7.05
CA ALA A 14 -5.66 2.60 8.28
C ALA A 14 -4.35 1.84 8.05
N LEU A 15 -4.39 0.75 7.28
CA LEU A 15 -3.18 0.00 6.90
C LEU A 15 -2.23 0.83 6.02
N SER A 16 -2.75 1.64 5.10
CA SER A 16 -1.93 2.55 4.29
C SER A 16 -1.25 3.63 5.14
N GLU A 17 -1.98 4.29 6.04
CA GLU A 17 -1.42 5.33 6.90
C GLU A 17 -0.44 4.76 7.93
N LEU A 18 -0.77 3.62 8.55
CA LEU A 18 0.14 2.93 9.46
C LEU A 18 1.40 2.41 8.77
N SER A 19 1.31 2.08 7.47
CA SER A 19 2.45 1.71 6.66
C SER A 19 3.37 2.92 6.44
N ARG A 20 2.79 4.07 6.08
CA ARG A 20 3.53 5.33 5.91
C ARG A 20 4.21 5.77 7.20
N LEU A 21 3.49 5.73 8.33
CA LEU A 21 4.05 6.05 9.64
C LEU A 21 5.21 5.11 10.01
N ALA A 22 5.08 3.80 9.75
CA ALA A 22 6.18 2.86 9.99
C ALA A 22 7.42 3.19 9.13
N LEU A 23 7.19 3.61 7.88
CA LEU A 23 8.24 4.09 6.97
C LEU A 23 8.95 5.35 7.50
N ASP A 24 8.18 6.31 8.01
CA ASP A 24 8.69 7.56 8.60
C ASP A 24 9.53 7.27 9.86
N LEU A 25 9.15 6.24 10.61
CA LEU A 25 9.90 5.72 11.77
C LEU A 25 11.10 4.83 11.40
N GLY A 26 11.35 4.57 10.12
CA GLY A 26 12.45 3.72 9.64
C GLY A 26 12.18 2.21 9.74
N ASP A 27 10.99 1.80 10.17
CA ASP A 27 10.55 0.42 10.29
C ASP A 27 10.01 -0.10 8.95
N ALA A 28 10.94 -0.36 8.03
CA ALA A 28 10.63 -0.73 6.66
C ALA A 28 9.88 -2.08 6.55
N GLU A 29 10.12 -3.02 7.47
CA GLU A 29 9.48 -4.34 7.44
C GLU A 29 8.01 -4.26 7.89
N ASN A 30 7.70 -3.52 8.96
CA ASN A 30 6.31 -3.27 9.33
C ASN A 30 5.58 -2.44 8.28
N ALA A 31 6.26 -1.46 7.67
CA ALA A 31 5.69 -0.70 6.57
C ALA A 31 5.30 -1.61 5.39
N ARG A 32 6.21 -2.49 4.96
CA ARG A 32 5.97 -3.45 3.89
C ARG A 32 4.77 -4.35 4.19
N ARG A 33 4.73 -4.96 5.39
CA ARG A 33 3.63 -5.85 5.80
C ARG A 33 2.27 -5.14 5.76
N ARG A 34 2.21 -3.91 6.29
CA ARG A 34 0.99 -3.09 6.35
C ARG A 34 0.53 -2.65 4.95
N ALA A 35 1.46 -2.22 4.10
CA ALA A 35 1.15 -1.86 2.72
C ALA A 35 0.62 -3.04 1.90
N MET A 36 1.16 -4.26 2.09
CA MET A 36 0.59 -5.46 1.45
C MET A 36 -0.84 -5.72 1.88
N GLY A 37 -1.14 -5.56 3.18
CA GLY A 37 -2.50 -5.70 3.71
C GLY A 37 -3.47 -4.69 3.08
N ALA A 38 -3.07 -3.41 3.04
CA ALA A 38 -3.86 -2.34 2.40
C ALA A 38 -4.12 -2.63 0.92
N LEU A 39 -3.11 -3.12 0.20
CA LEU A 39 -3.21 -3.47 -1.21
C LEU A 39 -4.17 -4.63 -1.45
N ARG A 40 -4.10 -5.67 -0.61
CA ARG A 40 -4.97 -6.86 -0.69
C ARG A 40 -6.44 -6.48 -0.49
N LEU A 41 -6.73 -5.74 0.58
CA LEU A 41 -8.07 -5.20 0.85
C LEU A 41 -8.55 -4.30 -0.28
N SER A 42 -7.71 -3.39 -0.76
CA SER A 42 -8.06 -2.53 -1.89
C SER A 42 -8.33 -3.32 -3.17
N ASN A 43 -7.63 -4.44 -3.40
CA ASN A 43 -7.90 -5.38 -4.48
C ASN A 43 -9.25 -6.06 -4.37
N GLU A 44 -9.55 -6.64 -3.21
CA GLU A 44 -10.80 -7.34 -2.93
C GLU A 44 -12.02 -6.42 -3.00
N LEU A 45 -11.85 -5.14 -2.66
CA LEU A 45 -12.92 -4.13 -2.65
C LEU A 45 -13.01 -3.33 -3.96
N GLY A 46 -12.13 -3.57 -4.95
CA GLY A 46 -12.13 -2.81 -6.21
C GLY A 46 -11.73 -1.34 -6.08
N LEU A 47 -10.99 -0.97 -5.02
CA LEU A 47 -10.69 0.43 -4.67
C LEU A 47 -9.46 0.95 -5.42
N GLY A 48 -9.61 1.24 -6.72
CA GLY A 48 -8.52 1.65 -7.63
C GLY A 48 -7.54 2.68 -7.05
N LEU A 49 -8.03 3.82 -6.57
CA LEU A 49 -7.18 4.89 -6.00
C LEU A 49 -6.38 4.44 -4.77
N ARG A 50 -6.97 3.60 -3.92
CA ARG A 50 -6.31 3.10 -2.70
C ARG A 50 -5.28 2.01 -3.02
N LYS A 51 -5.49 1.25 -4.10
CA LYS A 51 -4.45 0.36 -4.64
C LYS A 51 -3.21 1.17 -5.03
N THR A 52 -3.38 2.29 -5.71
CA THR A 52 -2.27 3.14 -6.15
C THR A 52 -1.47 3.66 -4.96
N HIS A 53 -2.15 4.17 -3.92
CA HIS A 53 -1.49 4.60 -2.68
C HIS A 53 -0.75 3.44 -1.99
N GLY A 54 -1.38 2.27 -1.85
CA GLY A 54 -0.75 1.08 -1.29
C GLY A 54 0.52 0.64 -2.03
N LEU A 55 0.52 0.71 -3.37
CA LEU A 55 1.71 0.40 -4.18
C LEU A 55 2.84 1.41 -4.00
N VAL A 56 2.54 2.70 -3.88
CA VAL A 56 3.55 3.74 -3.63
C VAL A 56 4.25 3.50 -2.30
N VAL A 57 3.47 3.31 -1.23
CA VAL A 57 4.02 3.09 0.12
C VAL A 57 4.79 1.76 0.18
N LEU A 58 4.29 0.70 -0.47
CA LEU A 58 5.01 -0.57 -0.58
C LEU A 58 6.34 -0.43 -1.32
N GLY A 59 6.36 0.32 -2.42
CA GLY A 59 7.56 0.57 -3.21
C GLY A 59 8.63 1.29 -2.39
N LEU A 60 8.24 2.36 -1.67
CA LEU A 60 9.13 3.10 -0.78
C LEU A 60 9.66 2.24 0.37
N ALA A 61 8.79 1.44 1.02
CA ALA A 61 9.18 0.53 2.09
C ALA A 61 10.19 -0.51 1.60
N THR A 62 9.97 -1.05 0.41
CA THR A 62 10.83 -2.08 -0.18
C THR A 62 12.19 -1.52 -0.62
N VAL A 63 12.23 -0.27 -1.12
CA VAL A 63 13.51 0.41 -1.40
C VAL A 63 14.30 0.62 -0.10
N ARG A 64 13.65 1.05 0.99
CA ARG A 64 14.33 1.26 2.28
C ARG A 64 14.71 -0.04 3.00
N ALA A 65 13.99 -1.14 2.76
CA ALA A 65 14.28 -2.46 3.35
C ALA A 65 15.42 -3.22 2.67
N GLY A 66 15.99 -2.72 1.56
CA GLY A 66 17.18 -3.30 0.92
C GLY A 66 17.00 -3.82 -0.51
N PRO A 67 15.93 -4.55 -0.89
CA PRO A 67 15.77 -5.04 -2.26
C PRO A 67 15.20 -3.94 -3.18
N MET A 68 16.09 -3.03 -3.58
CA MET A 68 15.78 -1.84 -4.37
C MET A 68 15.07 -2.14 -5.71
N ASP A 69 15.29 -3.31 -6.31
CA ASP A 69 14.67 -3.71 -7.58
C ASP A 69 13.18 -4.06 -7.45
N LEU A 70 12.78 -4.70 -6.36
CA LEU A 70 11.36 -4.97 -6.07
C LEU A 70 10.61 -3.67 -5.76
N GLY A 71 11.22 -2.76 -5.01
CA GLY A 71 10.63 -1.45 -4.71
C GLY A 71 10.39 -0.61 -5.96
N LYS A 72 11.35 -0.56 -6.89
CA LYS A 72 11.20 0.08 -8.21
C LYS A 72 10.09 -0.56 -9.04
N SER A 73 9.93 -1.89 -8.98
CA SER A 73 8.84 -2.58 -9.67
C SER A 73 7.46 -2.18 -9.15
N TYR A 74 7.30 -2.04 -7.83
CA TYR A 74 6.04 -1.57 -7.23
C TYR A 74 5.73 -0.12 -7.56
N LEU A 75 6.74 0.77 -7.52
CA LEU A 75 6.56 2.17 -7.92
C LEU A 75 6.15 2.31 -9.40
N ARG A 76 6.77 1.54 -10.30
CA ARG A 76 6.38 1.53 -11.72
C ARG A 76 4.95 1.05 -11.95
N GLN A 77 4.50 0.05 -11.18
CA GLN A 77 3.13 -0.44 -11.26
C GLN A 77 2.12 0.59 -10.72
N ALA A 78 2.49 1.34 -9.68
CA ALA A 78 1.69 2.45 -9.18
C ALA A 78 1.55 3.54 -10.24
N TRP A 79 2.67 3.95 -10.84
CA TRP A 79 2.73 5.00 -11.86
C TRP A 79 1.88 4.66 -13.09
N LYS A 80 2.09 3.47 -13.69
CA LYS A 80 1.33 3.04 -14.88
C LYS A 80 -0.18 3.01 -14.66
N ARG A 81 -0.64 2.83 -13.42
CA ARG A 81 -2.07 2.84 -13.08
C ARG A 81 -2.61 4.20 -12.69
N ALA A 82 -1.75 5.17 -12.39
CA ALA A 82 -2.16 6.55 -12.19
C ALA A 82 -2.38 7.28 -13.53
N GLU A 83 -1.71 6.82 -14.60
CA GLU A 83 -1.81 7.38 -15.96
C GLU A 83 -2.87 6.69 -16.86
N ALA A 84 -3.50 5.60 -16.40
CA ALA A 84 -4.49 4.83 -17.15
C ALA A 84 -5.92 5.11 -16.66
#